data_AF-A0A837D6T6-F1
#
_entry.id   AF-A0A837D6T6-F1
#
_cell.length_a   1.000
_cell.length_b   1.000
_cell.length_c   1.000
_cell.angle_alpha   90.00
_cell.angle_beta   90.00
_cell.angle_gamma   90.00
#
_symmetry.space_group_name_H-M   'P 1'
#
loop_
_entity.id
_entity.type
_entity.pdbx_description
1 polymer ?
#
loop_
_entity_poly.entity_id
_entity_poly.type
_entity_poly.pdbx_seq_one_letter_code
_entity_poly.pdbx_strand_id
1 'polypeptide(L)'
;MAVEHLRARGVRDLARVTLFSDGATVYECTSPEEIVDLLQGGQGVFGIAVSNAMQEISGTLHEFPAERADGVQIEPSVPDELSERRKARRTG
;
A
#
# COMPACT_ATOMS: atom_id res chain seq x y z
N MET A 1 10.24 -5.04 17.57
CA MET A 1 10.55 -3.91 16.67
C MET A 1 9.34 -3.56 15.81
N ALA A 2 9.23 -2.31 15.32
CA ALA A 2 8.08 -1.85 14.50
C ALA A 2 7.72 -2.80 13.36
N VAL A 3 8.73 -3.32 12.65
CA VAL A 3 8.56 -4.27 11.54
C VAL A 3 7.85 -5.56 11.98
N GLU A 4 8.17 -6.11 13.16
CA GLU A 4 7.53 -7.32 13.69
C GLU A 4 6.07 -7.07 14.06
N HIS A 5 5.78 -5.90 14.61
CA HIS A 5 4.43 -5.48 14.99
C HIS A 5 3.52 -5.30 13.77
N LEU A 6 4.04 -4.66 12.72
CA LEU A 6 3.35 -4.52 11.43
C LEU A 6 3.12 -5.87 10.75
N ARG A 7 4.08 -6.80 10.86
CA ARG A 7 3.98 -8.14 10.29
C ARG A 7 2.88 -9.00 10.95
N ALA A 8 2.61 -8.79 12.24
CA ALA A 8 1.62 -9.56 12.99
C ALA A 8 0.16 -9.23 12.64
N ARG A 9 -0.16 -7.98 12.29
CA ARG A 9 -1.53 -7.55 11.94
C ARG A 9 -1.91 -7.79 10.48
N GLY A 10 -0.92 -8.00 9.61
CA GLY A 10 -1.14 -8.21 8.18
C GLY A 10 -1.35 -6.91 7.38
N VAL A 11 -1.14 -6.99 6.08
CA VAL A 11 -0.96 -5.84 5.18
C VAL A 11 -2.20 -4.97 4.98
N ARG A 12 -3.39 -5.49 5.28
CA ARG A 12 -4.68 -4.80 5.07
C ARG A 12 -4.93 -3.65 6.05
N ASP A 13 -4.39 -3.73 7.26
CA ASP A 13 -4.65 -2.73 8.31
C ASP A 13 -3.61 -1.59 8.29
N LEU A 14 -2.50 -1.81 7.57
CA LEU A 14 -1.37 -0.88 7.48
C LEU A 14 -1.74 0.47 6.87
N ALA A 15 -2.76 0.50 6.01
CA ALA A 15 -3.22 1.72 5.35
C ALA A 15 -4.11 2.60 6.24
N ARG A 16 -4.58 2.11 7.40
CA ARG A 16 -5.46 2.85 8.32
C ARG A 16 -4.76 3.35 9.59
N VAL A 17 -3.50 2.97 9.80
CA VAL A 17 -2.73 3.32 11.00
C VAL A 17 -1.77 4.48 10.73
N THR A 18 -1.63 5.37 11.70
CA THR A 18 -0.59 6.42 11.66
C THR A 18 0.52 6.01 12.61
N LEU A 19 1.73 5.84 12.10
CA LEU A 19 2.88 5.50 12.93
C LEU A 19 3.65 6.76 13.32
N PHE A 20 4.18 6.79 14.53
CA PHE A 20 5.06 7.84 15.03
C PHE A 20 6.36 7.25 15.57
N SER A 21 7.44 8.01 15.55
CA SER A 21 8.69 7.60 16.18
C SER A 21 9.39 8.77 16.88
N ASP A 22 10.03 8.47 18.00
CA ASP A 22 10.89 9.37 18.78
C ASP A 22 12.40 9.13 18.54
N GLY A 23 12.75 8.22 17.61
CA GLY A 23 14.13 7.81 17.32
C GLY A 23 14.59 6.54 18.06
N ALA A 24 13.86 6.09 19.08
CA ALA A 24 14.13 4.83 19.80
C ALA A 24 12.98 3.82 19.66
N THR A 25 11.75 4.31 19.73
CA THR A 25 10.51 3.53 19.72
C THR A 25 9.64 3.97 18.54
N VAL A 26 8.82 3.04 18.05
CA VAL A 26 7.75 3.34 17.10
C VAL A 26 6.42 3.06 17.78
N TYR A 27 5.53 4.03 17.67
CA TYR A 27 4.19 4.02 18.23
C TYR A 27 3.18 3.89 17.08
N GLU A 28 2.09 3.20 17.37
CA GLU A 28 0.96 3.07 16.47
C GLU A 28 -0.20 3.84 17.10
N CYS A 29 -0.70 4.85 16.38
CA CYS A 29 -1.88 5.59 16.78
C CYS A 29 -3.03 5.24 15.84
N THR A 30 -4.15 4.84 16.44
CA THR A 30 -5.40 4.47 15.77
C THR A 30 -6.49 5.53 15.95
N SER A 31 -6.27 6.50 16.85
CA SER A 31 -7.15 7.65 17.05
C SER A 31 -6.38 8.97 17.21
N PRO A 32 -7.03 10.13 16.98
CA PRO A 32 -6.42 11.44 17.22
C PRO A 32 -5.99 11.67 18.67
N GLU A 33 -6.73 11.13 19.64
CA GLU A 33 -6.43 11.28 21.06
C GLU A 33 -5.10 10.63 21.44
N GLU A 34 -4.84 9.42 20.92
CA GLU A 34 -3.55 8.72 21.13
C GLU A 34 -2.36 9.53 20.58
N ILE A 35 -2.58 10.27 19.48
CA ILE A 35 -1.56 11.17 18.91
C ILE A 35 -1.30 12.35 19.86
N VAL A 36 -2.36 12.93 20.42
CA VAL A 36 -2.24 14.05 21.37
C VAL A 36 -1.52 13.60 22.63
N ASP A 37 -1.89 12.45 23.21
CA ASP A 37 -1.23 11.90 24.40
C ASP A 37 0.26 11.66 24.16
N LEU A 38 0.62 11.16 22.98
CA LEU A 38 2.01 10.96 22.59
C LEU A 38 2.80 12.28 22.51
N LEU A 39 2.17 13.35 22.02
CA LEU A 39 2.78 14.68 21.90
C LEU A 39 2.88 15.42 23.25
N GLN A 40 1.92 15.20 24.16
CA GLN A 40 1.91 15.85 25.48
C GLN A 40 3.05 15.38 26.40
N GLY A 41 3.66 14.22 26.13
CA GLY A 41 4.81 13.71 26.86
C GLY A 41 6.10 14.55 26.72
N GLY A 42 6.09 15.59 25.86
CA GLY A 42 7.23 16.51 25.67
C GLY A 42 8.38 15.93 24.84
N GLN A 43 8.22 14.73 24.30
CA GLN A 43 9.19 14.12 23.38
C GLN A 43 8.98 14.64 21.95
N GLY A 44 10.07 14.85 21.21
CA GLY A 44 9.98 15.10 19.77
C GLY A 44 9.62 13.80 19.04
N VAL A 45 8.53 13.80 18.27
CA VAL A 45 8.15 12.67 17.40
C VAL A 45 8.03 13.11 15.95
N PHE A 46 8.30 12.19 15.03
CA PHE A 46 7.99 12.34 13.61
C PHE A 46 6.95 11.30 13.17
N GLY A 47 6.00 11.74 12.35
CA GLY A 47 4.98 10.87 11.76
C GLY A 47 5.54 10.11 10.55
N ILE A 48 5.06 8.88 10.35
CA ILE A 48 5.42 8.02 9.23
C ILE A 48 4.15 7.72 8.43
N ALA A 49 4.10 8.23 7.20
CA ALA A 49 2.97 8.01 6.30
C ALA A 49 3.09 6.65 5.58
N VAL A 50 2.48 5.61 6.16
CA VAL A 50 2.56 4.25 5.59
C VAL A 50 1.61 4.05 4.41
N SER A 51 0.43 4.68 4.45
CA SER A 51 -0.59 4.53 3.40
C SER A 51 -0.11 4.99 2.03
N ASN A 52 0.66 6.09 1.97
CA ASN A 52 1.19 6.62 0.71
C ASN A 52 2.27 5.70 0.11
N ALA A 53 3.21 5.24 0.94
CA ALA A 53 4.22 4.28 0.50
C ALA A 53 3.58 2.98 -0.02
N MET A 54 2.51 2.50 0.61
CA MET A 54 1.78 1.32 0.15
C MET A 54 1.07 1.54 -1.19
N GLN A 55 0.48 2.73 -1.41
CA GLN A 55 -0.12 3.09 -2.70
C GLN A 55 0.92 3.16 -3.82
N GLU A 56 2.07 3.77 -3.56
CA GLU A 56 3.18 3.86 -4.51
C GLU A 56 3.69 2.47 -4.91
N ILE A 57 3.96 1.61 -3.92
CA ILE A 57 4.38 0.22 -4.14
C ILE A 57 3.32 -0.54 -4.95
N SER A 58 2.04 -0.39 -4.62
CA SER A 58 0.96 -1.05 -5.37
C SER A 58 0.88 -0.55 -6.82
N GLY A 59 1.20 0.72 -7.07
CA GLY A 59 1.30 1.29 -8.42
C GLY A 59 2.45 0.66 -9.20
N THR A 60 3.66 0.65 -8.62
CA THR A 60 4.83 0.03 -9.26
C THR A 60 4.62 -1.47 -9.52
N LEU A 61 4.00 -2.19 -8.59
CA LEU A 61 3.69 -3.61 -8.77
C LEU A 61 2.67 -3.84 -9.89
N HIS A 62 1.77 -2.88 -10.14
CA HIS A 62 0.80 -2.96 -11.23
C HIS A 62 1.45 -2.82 -12.62
N GLU A 63 2.61 -2.17 -12.70
CA GLU A 63 3.39 -2.05 -13.94
C GLU A 63 4.15 -3.33 -14.30
N PHE A 64 4.28 -4.27 -13.35
CA PHE A 64 4.99 -5.52 -13.61
C PHE A 64 4.19 -6.40 -14.56
N PRO A 65 4.87 -7.13 -15.47
CA PRO A 65 4.22 -8.14 -16.28
C PRO A 65 3.47 -9.12 -15.39
N ALA A 66 2.27 -9.52 -15.81
CA ALA A 66 1.55 -10.56 -15.10
C ALA A 66 2.40 -11.83 -15.09
N GLU A 67 2.50 -12.46 -13.92
CA GLU A 67 3.18 -13.73 -13.72
C GLU A 67 2.19 -14.70 -13.09
N ARG A 68 2.16 -15.94 -13.57
CA ARG A 68 1.32 -16.97 -12.94
C ARG A 68 2.10 -17.65 -11.82
N ALA A 69 1.46 -17.80 -10.67
CA ALA A 69 2.05 -18.45 -9.50
C ALA A 69 2.42 -19.94 -9.72
N ASP A 70 1.87 -20.57 -10.76
CA ASP A 70 2.21 -21.95 -11.18
C ASP A 70 3.45 -22.02 -12.10
N GLY A 71 4.14 -20.90 -12.33
CA GLY A 71 5.37 -20.82 -13.14
C GLY A 71 5.15 -20.97 -14.64
N VAL A 72 3.89 -21.03 -15.09
CA VAL A 72 3.56 -21.12 -16.51
C VAL A 72 3.74 -19.74 -17.15
N GLN A 73 4.54 -19.69 -18.22
CA GLN A 73 4.73 -18.49 -19.04
C GLN A 73 3.37 -18.03 -19.58
N ILE A 74 3.08 -16.73 -19.43
CA ILE A 74 1.87 -16.15 -20.04
C ILE A 74 2.14 -16.01 -21.52
N GLU A 75 1.47 -16.84 -22.33
CA GLU A 75 1.47 -16.61 -23.78
C GLU A 75 0.74 -15.29 -24.07
N PRO A 76 1.26 -14.45 -24.99
CA PRO A 76 0.63 -13.19 -25.34
C PRO A 76 -0.82 -13.46 -25.78
N SER A 77 -1.78 -12.82 -25.10
CA SER A 77 -3.19 -13.09 -25.37
C SER A 77 -3.52 -12.73 -26.82
N VAL A 78 -4.21 -13.62 -27.52
CA VAL A 78 -4.85 -13.33 -28.80
C VAL A 78 -5.71 -12.07 -28.63
N PRO A 79 -5.58 -11.05 -29.51
CA PRO A 79 -6.32 -9.80 -29.35
C PRO A 79 -7.83 -10.04 -29.24
N ASP A 80 -8.46 -9.37 -28.27
CA ASP A 80 -9.90 -9.47 -28.03
C ASP A 80 -10.69 -8.75 -29.14
N GLU A 81 -11.25 -9.53 -30.06
CA GLU A 81 -12.09 -9.05 -31.15
C GLU A 81 -13.23 -8.13 -30.67
N LEU A 82 -13.78 -8.35 -29.48
CA LEU A 82 -14.86 -7.52 -28.94
C LEU A 82 -14.36 -6.11 -28.57
N SER A 83 -13.15 -6.01 -28.03
CA SER A 83 -12.49 -4.75 -27.73
C SER A 83 -12.17 -3.94 -28.99
N GLU A 84 -11.76 -4.60 -30.08
CA GLU A 84 -11.55 -3.95 -31.38
C GLU A 84 -12.86 -3.42 -31.97
N ARG A 85 -13.92 -4.23 -31.98
CA ARG A 85 -15.25 -3.81 -32.44
C ARG A 85 -15.79 -2.60 -31.67
N ARG A 86 -15.53 -2.54 -30.35
CA ARG A 86 -15.91 -1.39 -29.51
C ARG A 86 -15.12 -0.11 -29.84
N LYS A 87 -13.82 -0.22 -30.12
CA LYS A 87 -13.01 0.93 -30.56
C LYS A 87 -13.52 1.47 -31.89
N ALA A 88 -13.80 0.59 -32.85
CA ALA A 88 -14.34 0.96 -34.16
C ALA A 88 -15.71 1.68 -34.07
N ARG A 89 -16.54 1.34 -33.07
CA ARG A 89 -17.85 2.00 -32.85
C ARG A 89 -17.77 3.32 -32.07
N ARG A 90 -16.67 3.59 -31.35
CA ARG A 90 -16.48 4.84 -30.57
C ARG A 90 -15.90 5.98 -31.42
N THR A 91 -15.39 5.69 -32.61
CA THR A 91 -14.88 6.67 -33.57
C THR A 91 -15.90 7.08 -34.63
N GLY A 92 -17.21 6.91 -34.36
CA GLY A 92 -18.31 7.36 -35.20
C GLY A 92 -19.11 8.48 -34.55
#